data_AF-A0A0N4X7V0-F1
#
_entry.id   AF-A0A0N4X7V0-F1
#
_cell.length_a   1.000
_cell.length_b   1.000
_cell.length_c   1.000
_cell.angle_alpha   90.00
_cell.angle_beta   90.00
_cell.angle_gamma   90.00
#
_symmetry.space_group_name_H-M   'P 1'
#
loop_
_entity.id
_entity.type
_entity.pdbx_description
1 polymer ?
#
loop_
_entity_poly.entity_id
_entity_poly.type
_entity_poly.pdbx_seq_one_letter_code
_entity_poly.pdbx_strand_id
1 'polypeptide(L)'
;MRILSAFFAVLFTFINPCMLYKVVSELESSFSHHMSEKVRIRLLESICAYFINNNLTSRLRLAVYVSVLLFSILHIIMTGLALYGHYNCRPSYIRPFIVDGFISFFILLLYMGFSMMMYIHLNSNGSAEEKELMRTQLRNVYVAAAFLLAYMAWLVVSIAAYIDTKKLRAEFMYWIVEEKISMRSKANASSERS
;
A
#
# COMPACT_ATOMS: atom_id res chain seq x y z
N MET A 1 -14.83 12.80 6.86
CA MET A 1 -13.73 12.01 6.25
C MET A 1 -13.23 10.86 7.12
N ARG A 2 -13.13 11.00 8.45
CA ARG A 2 -12.58 9.95 9.34
C ARG A 2 -13.32 8.60 9.31
N ILE A 3 -14.66 8.58 9.31
CA ILE A 3 -15.45 7.32 9.22
C ILE A 3 -15.17 6.62 7.88
N LEU A 4 -15.15 7.37 6.79
CA LEU A 4 -14.83 6.85 5.46
C LEU A 4 -13.40 6.28 5.42
N SER A 5 -12.42 6.99 6.01
CA SER A 5 -11.04 6.51 6.13
C SER A 5 -10.92 5.25 6.99
N ALA A 6 -11.68 5.15 8.08
CA ALA A 6 -11.72 3.95 8.90
C ALA A 6 -12.31 2.75 8.13
N PHE A 7 -13.37 2.97 7.35
CA PHE A 7 -13.92 1.96 6.45
C PHE A 7 -12.87 1.49 5.43
N PHE A 8 -12.19 2.43 4.75
CA PHE A 8 -11.13 2.10 3.81
C PHE A 8 -9.97 1.36 4.48
N ALA A 9 -9.61 1.74 5.71
CA ALA A 9 -8.56 1.04 6.45
C ALA A 9 -8.91 -0.43 6.70
N VAL A 10 -10.14 -0.70 7.15
CA VAL A 10 -10.62 -2.08 7.33
C VAL A 10 -10.67 -2.82 5.99
N LEU A 11 -11.18 -2.19 4.94
CA LEU A 11 -11.25 -2.80 3.60
C LEU A 11 -9.86 -3.19 3.08
N PHE A 12 -8.89 -2.27 3.18
CA PHE A 12 -7.53 -2.49 2.68
C PHE A 12 -6.69 -3.42 3.55
N THR A 13 -7.09 -3.64 4.81
CA THR A 13 -6.51 -4.69 5.67
C THR A 13 -6.54 -6.06 5.00
N PHE A 14 -7.60 -6.35 4.24
CA PHE A 14 -7.75 -7.61 3.51
C PHE A 14 -7.22 -7.53 2.08
N ILE A 15 -7.49 -6.42 1.38
CA ILE A 15 -7.10 -6.29 -0.03
C ILE A 15 -5.58 -6.27 -0.18
N ASN A 16 -4.87 -5.53 0.69
CA ASN A 16 -3.44 -5.28 0.50
C ASN A 16 -2.56 -6.55 0.60
N PRO A 17 -2.72 -7.41 1.63
CA PRO A 17 -2.01 -8.69 1.70
C PRO A 17 -2.31 -9.61 0.50
N CYS A 18 -3.58 -9.72 0.10
CA CYS A 18 -3.98 -10.55 -1.03
C CYS A 18 -3.37 -10.05 -2.35
N MET A 19 -3.34 -8.73 -2.55
CA MET A 19 -2.74 -8.11 -3.72
C MET A 19 -1.23 -8.33 -3.76
N LEU A 20 -0.52 -8.10 -2.65
CA LEU A 20 0.93 -8.32 -2.57
C LEU A 20 1.30 -9.78 -2.85
N TYR A 21 0.55 -10.73 -2.28
CA TYR A 21 0.74 -12.14 -2.56
C TYR A 21 0.53 -12.46 -4.05
N LYS A 22 -0.55 -11.95 -4.66
CA LYS A 22 -0.84 -12.19 -6.08
C LYS A 22 0.23 -11.61 -6.99
N VAL A 23 0.69 -10.38 -6.73
CA VAL A 23 1.78 -9.73 -7.48
C VAL A 23 3.03 -10.60 -7.44
N VAL A 24 3.42 -11.07 -6.26
CA VAL A 24 4.60 -11.93 -6.09
C VAL A 24 4.44 -13.26 -6.82
N SER A 25 3.29 -13.92 -6.68
CA SER A 25 3.02 -15.22 -7.32
C SER A 25 3.04 -15.12 -8.85
N GLU A 26 2.46 -14.06 -9.41
CA GLU A 26 2.44 -13.81 -10.85
C GLU A 26 3.83 -13.46 -11.41
N LEU A 27 4.62 -12.67 -10.66
CA LEU A 27 6.02 -12.43 -10.99
C LEU A 27 6.79 -13.75 -10.99
N GLU A 28 6.67 -14.55 -9.93
CA GLU A 28 7.34 -15.85 -9.84
C GLU A 28 6.94 -16.80 -10.98
N SER A 29 5.66 -16.87 -11.33
CA SER A 29 5.15 -17.64 -12.48
C SER A 29 5.82 -17.18 -13.78
N SER A 30 5.88 -15.86 -13.99
CA SER A 30 6.50 -15.26 -15.17
C SER A 30 8.00 -15.54 -15.28
N PHE A 31 8.68 -15.75 -14.15
CA PHE A 31 10.11 -16.07 -14.08
C PHE A 31 10.43 -17.57 -14.13
N SER A 32 9.51 -18.43 -13.69
CA SER A 32 9.73 -19.88 -13.55
C SER A 32 9.31 -20.70 -14.76
N HIS A 33 8.25 -20.31 -15.47
CA HIS A 33 8.04 -20.80 -16.82
C HIS A 33 9.17 -20.26 -17.68
N HIS A 34 9.93 -21.15 -18.33
CA HIS A 34 11.00 -20.82 -19.28
C HIS A 34 10.49 -19.68 -20.18
N MET A 35 10.88 -18.44 -19.90
CA MET A 35 10.69 -17.34 -20.82
C MET A 35 11.38 -17.79 -22.10
N SER A 36 10.58 -18.06 -23.14
CA SER A 36 11.04 -18.40 -24.48
C SER A 36 12.23 -17.50 -24.83
N GLU A 37 13.26 -18.04 -25.48
CA GLU A 37 14.49 -17.29 -25.77
C GLU A 37 14.20 -15.95 -26.49
N LYS A 38 13.06 -15.85 -27.16
CA LYS A 38 12.53 -14.67 -27.86
C LYS A 38 11.91 -13.59 -26.94
N VAL A 39 11.62 -13.92 -25.69
CA VAL A 39 11.04 -13.04 -24.65
C VAL A 39 12.12 -12.45 -23.72
N ARG A 40 13.38 -12.82 -23.94
CA ARG A 40 14.54 -12.33 -23.18
C ARG A 40 14.81 -10.85 -23.43
N ILE A 41 14.35 -10.01 -22.52
CA ILE A 41 14.86 -8.65 -22.36
C ILE A 41 16.22 -8.76 -21.67
N ARG A 42 17.30 -8.17 -22.22
CA ARG A 42 18.67 -8.23 -21.66
C ARG A 42 18.76 -7.94 -20.16
N LEU A 43 17.91 -7.03 -19.66
CA LEU A 43 17.82 -6.70 -18.23
C LEU A 43 17.26 -7.86 -17.39
N LEU A 44 16.20 -8.52 -17.88
CA LEU A 44 15.61 -9.71 -17.27
C LEU A 44 16.59 -10.89 -17.30
N GLU A 45 17.40 -11.02 -18.36
CA GLU A 45 18.48 -12.01 -18.45
C GLU A 45 19.56 -11.81 -17.38
N SER A 46 20.05 -10.59 -17.17
CA SER A 46 21.04 -10.33 -16.11
C SER A 46 20.49 -10.66 -14.72
N ILE A 47 19.22 -10.32 -14.48
CA ILE A 47 18.54 -10.62 -13.20
C ILE A 47 18.30 -12.13 -13.06
N CYS A 48 17.76 -12.81 -14.08
CA CYS A 48 17.47 -14.24 -14.05
C CYS A 48 18.75 -15.09 -14.02
N ALA A 49 19.78 -14.76 -14.79
CA ALA A 49 21.05 -15.47 -14.79
C ALA A 49 21.75 -15.36 -13.42
N TYR A 50 21.66 -14.19 -12.77
CA TYR A 50 22.12 -14.01 -11.39
C TYR A 50 21.34 -14.90 -10.40
N PHE A 51 20.02 -15.04 -10.56
CA PHE A 51 19.19 -15.86 -9.69
C PHE A 51 19.34 -17.38 -9.92
N ILE A 52 19.45 -17.82 -11.18
CA ILE A 52 19.47 -19.22 -11.58
C ILE A 52 20.84 -19.87 -11.30
N ASN A 53 21.96 -19.18 -11.53
CA ASN A 53 23.31 -19.76 -11.35
C ASN A 53 23.69 -20.07 -9.89
N ASN A 54 22.98 -19.53 -8.90
CA ASN A 54 23.43 -19.55 -7.51
C ASN A 54 22.63 -20.49 -6.57
N ASN A 55 21.78 -21.39 -7.07
CA ASN A 55 20.78 -22.11 -6.23
C ASN A 55 19.92 -21.13 -5.39
N LEU A 56 19.87 -19.86 -5.81
CA LEU A 56 19.28 -18.74 -5.08
C LEU A 56 17.76 -18.82 -5.11
N THR A 57 17.18 -19.58 -6.04
CA THR A 57 15.76 -19.65 -6.36
C THR A 57 14.89 -20.05 -5.17
N SER A 58 15.27 -21.09 -4.41
CA SER A 58 14.47 -21.55 -3.25
C SER A 58 14.61 -20.64 -2.03
N ARG A 59 15.82 -20.13 -1.76
CA ARG A 59 16.09 -19.19 -0.66
C ARG A 59 15.47 -17.82 -0.92
N LEU A 60 15.53 -17.33 -2.16
CA LEU A 60 14.89 -16.10 -2.59
C LEU A 60 13.37 -16.23 -2.51
N ARG A 61 12.80 -17.34 -3.02
CA ARG A 61 11.38 -17.62 -2.92
C ARG A 61 10.90 -17.58 -1.47
N LEU A 62 11.62 -18.25 -0.57
CA LEU A 62 11.35 -18.18 0.86
C LEU A 62 11.46 -16.74 1.39
N ALA A 63 12.53 -16.01 1.05
CA ALA A 63 12.73 -14.64 1.49
C ALA A 63 11.62 -13.69 1.01
N VAL A 64 11.15 -13.84 -0.23
CA VAL A 64 10.05 -13.05 -0.79
C VAL A 64 8.74 -13.38 -0.08
N TYR A 65 8.40 -14.66 0.13
CA TYR A 65 7.19 -15.04 0.86
C TYR A 65 7.22 -14.58 2.33
N VAL A 66 8.36 -14.72 3.01
CA VAL A 66 8.56 -14.18 4.36
C VAL A 66 8.43 -12.67 4.35
N SER A 67 8.96 -11.97 3.34
CA SER A 67 8.81 -10.52 3.20
C SER A 67 7.34 -10.12 3.03
N VAL A 68 6.57 -10.80 2.18
CA VAL A 68 5.13 -10.56 2.00
C VAL A 68 4.38 -10.77 3.31
N LEU A 69 4.70 -11.82 4.07
CA LEU A 69 4.10 -12.08 5.38
C LEU A 69 4.42 -10.94 6.36
N LEU A 70 5.68 -10.52 6.45
CA LEU A 70 6.11 -9.43 7.32
C LEU A 70 5.45 -8.11 6.94
N PHE A 71 5.37 -7.78 5.64
CA PHE A 71 4.64 -6.61 5.15
C PHE A 71 3.15 -6.67 5.51
N SER A 72 2.54 -7.85 5.41
CA SER A 72 1.13 -8.04 5.76
C SER A 72 0.87 -7.84 7.25
N ILE A 73 1.74 -8.39 8.12
CA ILE A 73 1.66 -8.17 9.57
C ILE A 73 1.86 -6.69 9.89
N LEU A 74 2.85 -6.05 9.27
CA LEU A 74 3.11 -4.62 9.47
C LEU A 74 1.91 -3.78 9.03
N HIS A 75 1.30 -4.10 7.88
CA HIS A 75 0.11 -3.43 7.37
C HIS A 75 -1.07 -3.53 8.36
N ILE A 76 -1.30 -4.71 8.95
CA ILE A 76 -2.34 -4.91 9.98
C ILE A 76 -2.05 -4.05 11.21
N ILE A 77 -0.80 -4.02 11.69
CA ILE A 77 -0.40 -3.19 12.84
C ILE A 77 -0.63 -1.71 12.53
N MET A 78 -0.19 -1.24 11.36
CA MET A 78 -0.38 0.14 10.93
C MET A 78 -1.86 0.51 10.78
N THR A 79 -2.69 -0.42 10.31
CA THR A 79 -4.15 -0.23 10.25
C THR A 79 -4.73 -0.03 11.65
N GLY A 80 -4.37 -0.88 12.62
CA GLY A 80 -4.82 -0.74 14.01
C GLY A 80 -4.40 0.60 14.62
N LEU A 81 -3.15 1.03 14.38
CA LEU A 81 -2.65 2.33 14.81
C LEU A 81 -3.39 3.50 14.13
N ALA A 82 -3.70 3.39 12.83
CA ALA A 82 -4.45 4.40 12.11
C ALA A 82 -5.88 4.56 12.63
N LEU A 83 -6.57 3.45 12.90
CA LEU A 83 -7.89 3.45 13.53
C LEU A 83 -7.84 4.12 14.90
N TYR A 84 -6.88 3.73 15.75
CA TYR A 84 -6.64 4.40 17.03
C TYR A 84 -6.41 5.91 16.87
N GLY A 85 -5.60 6.30 15.88
CA GLY A 85 -5.31 7.69 15.56
C GLY A 85 -6.54 8.48 15.10
N HIS A 86 -7.41 7.89 14.28
CA HIS A 86 -8.66 8.50 13.83
C HIS A 86 -9.64 8.74 14.98
N TYR A 87 -9.82 7.77 15.87
CA TYR A 87 -10.78 7.86 16.98
C TYR A 87 -10.27 8.76 18.12
N ASN A 88 -8.98 8.70 18.46
CA ASN A 88 -8.40 9.49 19.56
C ASN A 88 -7.83 10.84 19.11
N CYS A 89 -8.08 11.23 17.86
CA CYS A 89 -7.59 12.47 17.27
C CYS A 89 -6.05 12.62 17.36
N ARG A 90 -5.30 11.53 17.13
CA ARG A 90 -3.84 11.51 17.20
C ARG A 90 -3.22 11.28 15.81
N PRO A 91 -2.84 12.35 15.09
CA PRO A 91 -2.40 12.25 13.69
C PRO A 91 -1.06 11.49 13.52
N SER A 92 -0.22 11.44 14.55
CA SER A 92 1.05 10.71 14.53
C SER A 92 0.89 9.21 14.23
N TYR A 93 -0.24 8.60 14.59
CA TYR A 93 -0.51 7.18 14.35
C TYR A 93 -1.14 6.91 12.97
N ILE A 94 -1.67 7.94 12.31
CA ILE A 94 -2.23 7.83 10.95
C ILE A 94 -1.13 7.94 9.89
N ARG A 95 -0.09 8.75 10.15
CA ARG A 95 0.99 9.03 9.19
C ARG A 95 1.70 7.77 8.66
N PRO A 96 2.08 6.78 9.49
CA PRO A 96 2.72 5.56 8.99
C PRO A 96 1.83 4.75 8.05
N PHE A 97 0.52 4.73 8.29
CA PHE A 97 -0.45 4.04 7.44
C PHE A 97 -0.60 4.69 6.05
N ILE A 98 -0.48 6.01 5.96
CA ILE A 98 -0.42 6.69 4.66
C ILE A 98 0.85 6.30 3.89
N VAL A 99 1.99 6.24 4.57
CA VAL A 99 3.27 5.82 3.95
C VAL A 99 3.18 4.39 3.43
N ASP A 100 2.61 3.49 4.24
CA ASP A 100 2.32 2.11 3.83
C ASP A 100 1.45 2.06 2.57
N GLY A 101 0.36 2.84 2.52
CA GLY A 101 -0.48 2.96 1.32
C GLY A 101 0.28 3.44 0.08
N PHE A 102 1.22 4.39 0.23
CA PHE A 102 2.05 4.85 -0.88
C PHE A 102 3.02 3.78 -1.37
N ILE A 103 3.62 3.00 -0.45
CA ILE A 103 4.51 1.89 -0.80
C ILE A 103 3.73 0.84 -1.59
N SER A 104 2.55 0.43 -1.10
CA SER A 104 1.72 -0.56 -1.79
C SER A 104 1.20 -0.07 -3.15
N PHE A 105 0.84 1.21 -3.26
CA PHE A 105 0.49 1.84 -4.53
C PHE A 105 1.67 1.77 -5.52
N PHE A 106 2.88 2.09 -5.08
CA PHE A 106 4.06 2.07 -5.93
C PHE A 106 4.43 0.65 -6.38
N ILE A 107 4.34 -0.35 -5.49
CA ILE A 107 4.56 -1.76 -5.84
C ILE A 107 3.56 -2.20 -6.92
N LEU A 108 2.28 -1.85 -6.76
CA LEU A 108 1.25 -2.18 -7.74
C LEU A 108 1.48 -1.47 -9.09
N LEU A 109 1.96 -0.23 -9.07
CA LEU A 109 2.31 0.53 -10.26
C LEU A 109 3.46 -0.13 -11.03
N LEU A 110 4.51 -0.57 -10.32
CA LEU A 110 5.62 -1.32 -10.90
C LEU A 110 5.14 -2.64 -11.51
N TYR A 111 4.25 -3.36 -10.82
CA TYR A 111 3.67 -4.60 -11.34
C TYR A 111 2.86 -4.36 -12.63
N MET A 112 1.99 -3.34 -12.65
CA MET A 112 1.25 -2.99 -13.86
C MET A 112 2.21 -2.65 -15.01
N GLY A 113 3.26 -1.87 -14.74
CA GLY A 113 4.29 -1.54 -15.72
C GLY A 113 5.00 -2.79 -16.27
N PHE A 114 5.36 -3.72 -15.38
CA PHE A 114 5.95 -5.01 -15.77
C PHE A 114 5.00 -5.81 -16.67
N SER A 115 3.75 -6.02 -16.26
CA SER A 115 2.77 -6.76 -17.07
C SER A 115 2.49 -6.08 -18.42
N MET A 116 2.49 -4.74 -18.47
CA MET A 116 2.33 -4.01 -19.72
C MET A 116 3.53 -4.18 -20.64
N MET A 117 4.76 -4.11 -20.12
CA MET A 117 5.97 -4.37 -20.91
C MET A 117 5.97 -5.79 -21.46
N MET A 118 5.63 -6.78 -20.63
CA MET A 118 5.50 -8.18 -21.04
C MET A 118 4.43 -8.35 -22.13
N TYR A 119 3.26 -7.71 -21.98
CA TYR A 119 2.21 -7.73 -22.98
C TYR A 119 2.66 -7.14 -24.32
N ILE A 120 3.28 -5.96 -24.33
CA ILE A 120 3.78 -5.30 -25.55
C ILE A 120 4.80 -6.20 -26.25
N HIS A 121 5.72 -6.80 -25.48
CA HIS A 121 6.74 -7.69 -26.02
C HIS A 121 6.14 -8.94 -26.65
N LEU A 122 5.23 -9.62 -25.94
CA LEU A 122 4.52 -10.81 -26.43
C LEU A 122 3.63 -10.49 -27.63
N ASN A 123 3.00 -9.32 -27.66
CA ASN A 123 2.17 -8.91 -28.80
C ASN A 123 3.00 -8.62 -30.06
N SER A 124 4.26 -8.18 -29.90
CA SER A 124 5.15 -7.84 -31.03
C SER A 124 5.92 -9.04 -31.56
N ASN A 125 6.34 -9.95 -30.67
CA ASN A 125 7.28 -11.03 -30.99
C ASN A 125 6.75 -12.44 -30.71
N GLY A 126 5.55 -12.55 -30.14
CA GLY A 126 5.05 -13.80 -29.57
C GLY A 126 4.59 -14.81 -30.61
N SER A 127 4.77 -16.10 -30.30
CA SER A 127 4.27 -17.20 -31.12
C SER A 127 2.78 -17.47 -30.85
N ALA A 128 2.15 -18.30 -31.69
CA ALA A 128 0.77 -18.73 -31.46
C ALA A 128 0.58 -19.46 -30.12
N GLU A 129 1.62 -20.12 -29.61
CA GLU A 129 1.63 -20.83 -28.31
C GLU A 129 1.65 -19.86 -27.12
N GLU A 130 2.16 -18.64 -27.30
CA GLU A 130 2.29 -17.63 -26.23
C GLU A 130 1.05 -16.72 -26.10
N LYS A 131 0.02 -16.97 -26.92
CA LYS A 131 -1.21 -16.16 -26.96
C LYS A 131 -1.99 -16.20 -25.64
N GLU A 132 -1.93 -17.31 -24.91
CA GLU A 132 -2.56 -17.45 -23.59
C GLU A 132 -1.84 -16.63 -22.52
N LEU A 133 -0.50 -16.61 -22.55
CA LEU A 133 0.33 -15.79 -21.67
C LEU A 133 0.08 -14.30 -21.94
N MET A 134 0.00 -13.90 -23.22
CA MET A 134 -0.32 -12.53 -23.62
C MET A 134 -1.67 -12.06 -23.05
N ARG A 135 -2.73 -12.89 -23.18
CA ARG A 135 -4.05 -12.59 -22.61
C ARG A 135 -4.00 -12.46 -21.09
N THR A 136 -3.19 -13.29 -20.43
CA THR A 136 -2.99 -13.23 -18.98
C THR A 136 -2.33 -11.92 -18.56
N GLN A 137 -1.26 -11.50 -19.24
CA GLN A 137 -0.60 -10.23 -18.94
C GLN A 137 -1.52 -9.03 -19.18
N LEU A 138 -2.32 -9.03 -20.24
CA LEU A 138 -3.31 -7.97 -20.49
C LEU A 138 -4.39 -7.93 -19.39
N ARG A 139 -4.89 -9.10 -18.96
CA ARG A 139 -5.82 -9.20 -17.82
C ARG A 139 -5.18 -8.63 -16.56
N ASN A 140 -3.91 -8.96 -16.29
CA ASN A 140 -3.18 -8.47 -15.14
C ASN A 140 -3.03 -6.94 -15.16
N VAL A 141 -2.80 -6.32 -16.34
CA VAL A 141 -2.82 -4.87 -16.51
C VAL A 141 -4.18 -4.27 -16.14
N TYR A 142 -5.28 -4.82 -16.66
CA TYR A 142 -6.62 -4.31 -16.34
C TYR A 142 -6.97 -4.43 -14.85
N VAL A 143 -6.67 -5.58 -14.25
CA VAL A 143 -6.89 -5.81 -12.82
C VAL A 143 -6.03 -4.85 -11.99
N ALA A 144 -4.74 -4.72 -12.32
CA ALA A 144 -3.84 -3.81 -11.61
C ALA A 144 -4.29 -2.35 -11.75
N ALA A 145 -4.75 -1.92 -12.92
CA ALA A 145 -5.29 -0.58 -13.14
C ALA A 145 -6.54 -0.31 -12.29
N ALA A 146 -7.47 -1.26 -12.21
CA ALA A 146 -8.66 -1.14 -11.35
C ALA A 146 -8.28 -1.01 -9.87
N PHE A 147 -7.33 -1.82 -9.40
CA PHE A 147 -6.83 -1.69 -8.04
C PHE A 147 -6.06 -0.38 -7.83
N LEU A 148 -5.25 0.11 -8.78
CA LEU A 148 -4.57 1.40 -8.65
C LEU A 148 -5.56 2.54 -8.41
N LEU A 149 -6.71 2.54 -9.08
CA LEU A 149 -7.78 3.51 -8.80
C LEU A 149 -8.34 3.38 -7.38
N ALA A 150 -8.53 2.15 -6.89
CA ALA A 150 -8.97 1.91 -5.52
C ALA A 150 -7.92 2.38 -4.48
N TYR A 151 -6.62 2.11 -4.73
CA TYR A 151 -5.53 2.60 -3.88
C TYR A 151 -5.42 4.12 -3.91
N MET A 152 -5.63 4.77 -5.08
CA MET A 152 -5.69 6.23 -5.18
C MET A 152 -6.83 6.79 -4.32
N ALA A 153 -8.02 6.22 -4.41
CA ALA A 153 -9.15 6.64 -3.60
C ALA A 153 -8.84 6.47 -2.10
N TRP A 154 -8.28 5.33 -1.71
CA TRP A 154 -7.85 5.07 -0.33
C TRP A 154 -6.81 6.10 0.16
N LEU A 155 -5.79 6.41 -0.64
CA LEU A 155 -4.77 7.42 -0.31
C LEU A 155 -5.38 8.81 -0.13
N VAL A 156 -6.22 9.25 -1.08
CA VAL A 156 -6.89 10.56 -1.02
C VAL A 156 -7.74 10.68 0.24
N VAL A 157 -8.55 9.67 0.53
CA VAL A 157 -9.40 9.64 1.73
C VAL A 157 -8.56 9.63 3.01
N SER A 158 -7.48 8.84 3.05
CA SER A 158 -6.60 8.75 4.21
C SER A 158 -5.86 10.06 4.49
N ILE A 159 -5.36 10.74 3.43
CA ILE A 159 -4.73 12.05 3.54
C ILE A 159 -5.74 13.10 4.01
N ALA A 160 -6.94 13.12 3.42
CA ALA A 160 -8.00 14.04 3.82
C ALA A 160 -8.39 13.83 5.30
N ALA A 161 -8.52 12.57 5.74
CA ALA A 161 -8.79 12.23 7.13
C ALA A 161 -7.63 12.59 8.07
N TYR A 162 -6.38 12.48 7.63
CA TYR A 162 -5.23 12.94 8.40
C TYR A 162 -5.23 14.45 8.61
N ILE A 163 -5.50 15.22 7.55
CA ILE A 163 -5.62 16.69 7.62
C ILE A 163 -6.77 17.08 8.57
N ASP A 164 -7.93 16.46 8.41
CA ASP A 164 -9.11 16.65 9.29
C ASP A 164 -8.76 16.35 10.75
N THR A 165 -8.08 15.22 11.00
CA THR A 165 -7.66 14.82 12.35
C THR A 165 -6.65 15.81 12.95
N LYS A 166 -5.72 16.33 12.14
CA LYS A 166 -4.74 17.33 12.60
C LYS A 166 -5.42 18.63 12.98
N LYS A 167 -6.38 19.11 12.17
CA LYS A 167 -7.16 20.31 12.43
C LYS A 167 -7.97 20.16 13.73
N LEU A 168 -8.72 19.07 13.85
CA LEU A 168 -9.55 18.81 15.01
C LEU A 168 -8.73 18.71 16.31
N ARG A 169 -7.55 18.07 16.26
CA ARG A 169 -6.65 18.02 17.42
C ARG A 169 -6.19 19.42 17.86
N ALA A 170 -5.90 20.30 16.91
CA ALA A 170 -5.49 21.68 17.23
C ALA A 170 -6.63 22.45 17.89
N GLU A 171 -7.86 22.33 17.37
CA GLU A 171 -9.06 22.94 17.94
C GLU A 171 -9.35 22.43 19.36
N PHE A 172 -9.28 21.11 19.58
CA PHE A 172 -9.44 20.53 20.91
C PHE A 172 -8.38 21.02 21.91
N MET A 173 -7.11 21.10 21.50
CA MET A 173 -6.05 21.60 22.38
C MET A 173 -6.22 23.08 22.71
N TYR A 174 -6.64 23.88 21.73
CA TYR A 174 -6.96 25.29 21.94
C TYR A 174 -8.10 25.46 22.96
N TRP A 175 -9.20 24.72 22.76
CA TRP A 175 -10.36 24.75 23.66
C TRP A 175 -9.99 24.37 25.11
N ILE A 176 -9.19 23.32 25.30
CA ILE A 176 -8.71 22.92 26.64
C ILE A 176 -7.92 24.04 27.31
N VAL A 177 -7.09 24.77 26.56
CA VAL A 177 -6.31 25.89 27.09
C VAL A 177 -7.23 27.05 27.47
N GLU A 178 -8.16 27.41 26.59
CA GLU A 178 -9.14 28.47 26.82
C GLU A 178 -10.00 28.18 28.06
N GLU A 179 -10.49 26.95 28.21
CA GLU A 179 -11.30 26.56 29.37
C GLU A 179 -10.51 26.59 30.67
N LYS A 180 -9.23 26.18 30.65
CA LYS A 180 -8.34 26.31 31.82
C LYS A 180 -8.12 27.77 32.22
N ILE A 181 -7.97 28.68 31.26
CA ILE A 181 -7.82 30.12 31.51
C ILE A 181 -9.12 30.68 32.08
N SER A 182 -10.27 30.33 31.51
CA SER A 182 -11.60 30.74 31.98
C SER A 182 -11.84 30.30 33.43
N MET A 183 -11.53 29.05 33.78
CA MET A 183 -11.67 28.55 35.15
C MET A 183 -10.76 29.28 36.14
N ARG A 184 -9.50 29.58 35.76
CA ARG A 184 -8.59 30.39 36.60
C ARG A 184 -9.11 31.81 36.81
N SER A 185 -9.62 32.44 35.75
CA SER A 185 -10.22 33.78 35.85
C SER A 185 -11.43 33.79 36.79
N LYS A 186 -12.32 32.79 36.68
CA LYS A 186 -13.46 32.64 37.59
C LYS A 186 -13.02 32.41 39.04
N ALA A 187 -12.00 31.58 39.26
CA ALA A 187 -11.47 31.32 40.60
C ALA A 187 -10.85 32.57 41.24
N ASN A 188 -10.09 33.36 40.46
CA ASN A 188 -9.50 34.61 40.94
C ASN A 188 -10.58 35.64 41.27
N ALA A 189 -11.60 35.79 40.41
CA ALA A 189 -12.72 36.69 40.65
C ALA A 189 -13.56 36.31 41.89
N SER A 190 -13.66 35.02 42.22
CA SER A 190 -14.28 34.59 43.47
C SER A 190 -13.43 34.88 44.71
N SER A 191 -12.10 34.84 44.59
CA SER A 191 -11.17 35.12 45.70
C SER A 191 -11.07 36.60 46.04
N GLU A 192 -11.26 37.51 45.08
CA GLU A 192 -11.26 38.96 45.33
C GLU A 192 -12.56 39.46 46.00
N ARG A 193 -13.61 38.63 46.01
CA ARG A 193 -14.92 38.95 46.59
C ARG A 193 -15.13 38.39 48.00
N SER A 194 -14.19 37.60 48.52
CA SER A 194 -14.18 37.04 49.89
C SER A 194 -13.23 37.82 50.78
#